data_AF-A0A6G0ZDQ6-F1
#
_entry.id   AF-A0A6G0ZDQ6-F1
#
_cell.length_a   1.000
_cell.length_b   1.000
_cell.length_c   1.000
_cell.angle_alpha   90.00
_cell.angle_beta   90.00
_cell.angle_gamma   90.00
#
_symmetry.space_group_name_H-M   'P 1'
#
loop_
_entity.id
_entity.type
_entity.pdbx_description
1 polymer ?
#
loop_
_entity_poly.entity_id
_entity_poly.type
_entity_poly.pdbx_seq_one_letter_code
_entity_poly.pdbx_strand_id
1 'polypeptide(L)'
;MKITSSKTDNAVFIYPGQAKSERDLGICEQHSVCNIVHHRFWFPNQVERLCKCPNREECPSKWSTNDNLSMPLDNRSQLKFCKPINELPDCTTKSDESITIVKSREDNNVQIKAKVHCNCPHHTTWELIKHEQKDQHNETTDISYVEDLFKCKKLKDCNAGEFCGYIRTDYYSTYTKCTCPYGHLCLHKDRQESTTYDMLFYGTSYRAECTLLSAELK
;
A
#
# COMPACT_ATOMS: atom_id res chain seq x y z
N MET A 1 -16.79 7.01 -0.31
CA MET A 1 -15.44 7.54 -0.58
C MET A 1 -15.54 9.00 -1.03
N LYS A 2 -14.85 9.91 -0.35
CA LYS A 2 -14.80 11.34 -0.70
C LYS A 2 -13.42 11.68 -1.25
N ILE A 3 -13.39 12.48 -2.33
CA ILE A 3 -12.18 12.93 -3.00
C ILE A 3 -12.10 14.46 -2.91
N THR A 4 -10.94 14.97 -2.51
CA THR A 4 -10.66 16.42 -2.37
C THR A 4 -9.33 16.74 -3.04
N SER A 5 -9.30 17.74 -3.93
CA SER A 5 -8.06 18.18 -4.59
C SER A 5 -7.44 19.37 -3.86
N SER A 6 -6.11 19.34 -3.69
CA SER A 6 -5.32 20.45 -3.17
C SER A 6 -4.34 20.92 -4.25
N LYS A 7 -4.50 22.17 -4.69
CA LYS A 7 -3.59 22.80 -5.66
C LYS A 7 -2.24 23.14 -5.02
N THR A 8 -2.22 23.52 -3.75
CA THR A 8 -0.99 23.89 -3.02
C THR A 8 -0.09 22.70 -2.80
N ASP A 9 -0.68 21.53 -2.51
CA ASP A 9 0.07 20.30 -2.23
C ASP A 9 0.33 19.47 -3.49
N ASN A 10 -0.24 19.88 -4.62
CA ASN A 10 -0.27 19.12 -5.87
C ASN A 10 -0.68 17.65 -5.62
N ALA A 11 -1.77 17.48 -4.87
CA ALA A 11 -2.24 16.18 -4.39
C ALA A 11 -3.77 16.08 -4.41
N VAL A 12 -4.27 14.85 -4.52
CA VAL A 12 -5.68 14.48 -4.40
C VAL A 12 -5.84 13.58 -3.19
N PHE A 13 -6.58 14.05 -2.19
CA PHE A 13 -6.85 13.34 -0.95
C PHE A 13 -8.09 12.47 -1.05
N ILE A 14 -7.99 11.23 -0.59
CA ILE A 14 -9.04 10.23 -0.60
C ILE A 14 -9.34 9.82 0.85
N TYR A 15 -10.61 9.95 1.24
CA TYR A 15 -11.07 9.59 2.57
C TYR A 15 -11.87 8.27 2.56
N PRO A 16 -11.62 7.37 3.54
CA PRO A 16 -12.21 6.03 3.59
C PRO A 16 -13.67 6.07 4.04
N GLY A 17 -14.45 5.09 3.60
CA GLY A 17 -15.85 4.93 4.01
C GLY A 17 -16.70 6.18 3.76
N GLN A 18 -17.28 6.68 4.86
CA GLN A 18 -18.13 7.88 4.88
C GLN A 18 -17.40 9.15 5.33
N ALA A 19 -16.11 9.07 5.68
CA ALA A 19 -15.34 10.25 6.07
C ALA A 19 -15.31 11.27 4.93
N LYS A 20 -15.54 12.55 5.27
CA LYS A 20 -15.58 13.67 4.33
C LYS A 20 -14.38 14.60 4.51
N SER A 21 -13.73 14.54 5.67
CA SER A 21 -12.64 15.43 6.05
C SER A 21 -11.76 14.81 7.14
N GLU A 22 -10.64 15.48 7.46
CA GLU A 22 -9.77 15.15 8.60
C GLU A 22 -10.51 15.02 9.94
N ARG A 23 -11.63 15.73 10.12
CA ARG A 23 -12.38 15.72 11.39
C ARG A 23 -13.02 14.36 11.65
N ASP A 24 -13.37 13.66 10.59
CA ASP A 24 -14.05 12.36 10.61
C ASP A 24 -13.06 11.20 10.85
N LEU A 25 -11.75 11.48 10.76
CA LEU A 25 -10.71 10.48 10.98
C LEU A 25 -10.41 10.31 12.48
N GLY A 26 -10.16 9.05 12.87
CA GLY A 26 -9.61 8.70 14.18
C GLY A 26 -8.17 9.20 14.34
N ILE A 27 -7.69 9.27 15.59
CA ILE A 27 -6.30 9.60 15.90
C ILE A 27 -5.42 8.37 15.62
N CYS A 28 -4.28 8.57 14.97
CA CYS A 28 -3.32 7.51 14.74
C CYS A 28 -2.72 6.99 16.05
N GLU A 29 -2.63 5.66 16.17
CA GLU A 29 -1.86 5.02 17.24
C GLU A 29 -0.35 5.09 16.90
N GLN A 30 0.50 4.73 17.87
CA GLN A 30 1.94 4.67 17.63
C GLN A 30 2.25 3.67 16.50
N HIS A 31 3.17 4.06 15.61
CA HIS A 31 3.60 3.29 14.42
C HIS A 31 2.46 2.94 13.43
N SER A 32 1.32 3.63 13.54
CA SER A 32 0.25 3.51 12.55
C SER A 32 0.55 4.33 11.31
N VAL A 33 0.23 3.76 10.16
CA VAL A 33 0.24 4.45 8.87
C VAL A 33 -0.87 5.49 8.89
N CYS A 34 -0.51 6.74 8.63
CA CYS A 34 -1.46 7.86 8.58
C CYS A 34 -1.92 8.18 7.16
N ASN A 35 -1.04 8.03 6.15
CA ASN A 35 -1.38 8.12 4.73
C ASN A 35 -0.76 6.98 3.92
N ILE A 36 -1.38 6.68 2.78
CA ILE A 36 -0.75 5.99 1.65
C ILE A 36 -0.61 7.02 0.51
N VAL A 37 0.61 7.20 0.00
CA VAL A 37 0.91 8.15 -1.08
C VAL A 37 1.25 7.38 -2.34
N HIS A 38 0.45 7.55 -3.39
CA HIS A 38 0.64 6.98 -4.71
C HIS A 38 1.24 8.04 -5.67
N HIS A 39 2.45 7.77 -6.15
CA HIS A 39 3.20 8.64 -7.06
C HIS A 39 2.85 8.33 -8.52
N ARG A 40 2.22 9.31 -9.18
CA ARG A 40 1.71 9.18 -10.55
C ARG A 40 2.55 10.02 -11.50
N PHE A 41 2.93 9.46 -12.65
CA PHE A 41 3.86 10.11 -13.60
C PHE A 41 3.36 11.45 -14.17
N TRP A 42 2.05 11.61 -14.36
CA TRP A 42 1.46 12.76 -15.09
C TRP A 42 0.29 13.42 -14.34
N PHE A 43 0.03 12.97 -13.12
CA PHE A 43 -1.09 13.45 -12.32
C PHE A 43 -0.60 13.80 -10.92
N PRO A 44 -1.32 14.68 -10.21
CA PRO A 44 -1.10 14.90 -8.79
C PRO A 44 -1.03 13.57 -8.02
N ASN A 45 -0.20 13.53 -6.99
CA ASN A 45 -0.13 12.36 -6.11
C ASN A 45 -1.50 12.07 -5.53
N GLN A 46 -1.86 10.80 -5.41
CA GLN A 46 -3.05 10.42 -4.66
C GLN A 46 -2.67 10.05 -3.25
N VAL A 47 -3.40 10.57 -2.28
CA VAL A 47 -3.11 10.45 -0.86
C VAL A 47 -4.33 9.85 -0.18
N GLU A 48 -4.28 8.55 0.11
CA GLU A 48 -5.31 7.87 0.88
C GLU A 48 -5.08 8.14 2.37
N ARG A 49 -6.06 8.76 3.02
CA ARG A 49 -6.00 9.12 4.44
C ARG A 49 -6.48 7.94 5.28
N LEU A 50 -5.75 7.55 6.32
CA LEU A 50 -6.17 6.49 7.24
C LEU A 50 -6.56 7.04 8.62
N CYS A 51 -5.76 7.96 9.16
CA CYS A 51 -5.97 8.58 10.47
C CYS A 51 -5.29 9.96 10.53
N LYS A 52 -5.66 10.78 11.53
CA LYS A 52 -5.01 12.07 11.79
C LYS A 52 -3.92 11.93 12.84
N CYS A 53 -2.80 12.60 12.64
CA CYS A 53 -1.72 12.58 13.62
C CYS A 53 -2.11 13.28 14.92
N PRO A 54 -1.59 12.82 16.08
CA PRO A 54 -1.81 13.47 17.35
C PRO A 54 -1.23 14.89 17.36
N ASN A 55 -1.64 15.71 18.35
CA ASN A 55 -1.12 17.06 18.58
C ASN A 55 -1.26 18.04 17.39
N ARG A 56 -2.20 17.76 16.47
CA ARG A 56 -2.43 18.56 15.24
C ARG A 56 -1.23 18.58 14.29
N GLU A 57 -0.33 17.62 14.41
CA GLU A 57 0.72 17.42 13.43
C GLU A 57 0.12 17.00 12.08
N GLU A 58 0.76 17.40 10.99
CA GLU A 58 0.30 17.02 9.66
C GLU A 58 0.96 15.70 9.25
N CYS A 59 0.14 14.73 8.84
CA CYS A 59 0.66 13.49 8.27
C CYS A 59 1.32 13.79 6.90
N PRO A 60 2.58 13.37 6.66
CA PRO A 60 3.27 13.60 5.40
C PRO A 60 2.46 13.11 4.20
N SER A 61 2.33 13.96 3.18
CA SER A 61 1.51 13.71 1.98
C SER A 61 2.32 13.66 0.68
N LYS A 62 3.59 14.03 0.73
CA LYS A 62 4.51 14.07 -0.42
C LYS A 62 5.33 12.80 -0.55
N TRP A 63 5.67 12.44 -1.78
CA TRP A 63 6.64 11.38 -2.06
C TRP A 63 8.01 11.78 -1.51
N SER A 64 8.71 10.83 -0.89
CA SER A 64 10.01 11.08 -0.28
C SER A 64 10.81 9.79 -0.23
N THR A 65 12.06 9.80 -0.64
CA THR A 65 12.90 8.60 -0.70
C THR A 65 13.80 8.44 0.52
N ASN A 66 14.07 9.53 1.25
CA ASN A 66 15.06 9.59 2.32
C ASN A 66 14.50 10.34 3.54
N ASP A 67 13.34 9.94 4.03
CA ASP A 67 12.87 10.37 5.33
C ASP A 67 12.66 9.16 6.25
N ASN A 68 12.72 9.41 7.55
CA ASN A 68 12.42 8.38 8.55
C ASN A 68 10.90 8.24 8.77
N LEU A 69 10.07 8.81 7.89
CA LEU A 69 8.61 8.90 8.02
C LEU A 69 7.88 8.14 6.92
N SER A 70 8.60 7.33 6.13
CA SER A 70 8.07 6.62 4.98
C SER A 70 8.58 5.20 4.90
N MET A 71 7.72 4.30 4.43
CA MET A 71 8.07 2.93 4.09
C MET A 71 7.51 2.58 2.71
N PRO A 72 8.25 1.90 1.83
CA PRO A 72 7.74 1.49 0.53
C PRO A 72 6.56 0.50 0.67
N LEU A 73 5.46 0.76 -0.03
CA LEU A 73 4.35 -0.21 -0.18
C LEU A 73 4.53 -1.03 -1.45
N ASP A 74 4.83 -0.36 -2.56
CA ASP A 74 5.13 -0.96 -3.86
C ASP A 74 6.15 -0.06 -4.60
N ASN A 75 6.38 -0.26 -5.90
CA ASN A 75 7.36 0.53 -6.66
C ASN A 75 7.02 2.03 -6.80
N ARG A 76 5.78 2.44 -6.53
CA ARG A 76 5.24 3.80 -6.72
C ARG A 76 4.33 4.27 -5.60
N SER A 77 4.29 3.54 -4.49
CA SER A 77 3.44 3.84 -3.35
C SER A 77 4.24 3.77 -2.05
N GLN A 78 3.94 4.66 -1.12
CA GLN A 78 4.59 4.73 0.19
C GLN A 78 3.57 4.82 1.31
N LEU A 79 3.82 4.09 2.39
CA LEU A 79 3.19 4.28 3.68
C LEU A 79 3.85 5.46 4.37
N LYS A 80 3.06 6.33 5.00
CA LYS A 80 3.54 7.52 5.72
C LYS A 80 3.16 7.45 7.20
N PHE A 81 4.02 7.99 8.05
CA PHE A 81 3.89 7.93 9.50
C PHE A 81 3.92 9.33 10.13
N CYS A 82 3.25 9.46 11.27
CA CYS A 82 3.25 10.70 12.05
C CYS A 82 4.58 10.96 12.75
N LYS A 83 5.29 9.89 13.12
CA LYS A 83 6.55 9.92 13.86
C LYS A 83 7.60 9.06 13.16
N PRO A 84 8.90 9.37 13.35
CA PRO A 84 9.97 8.58 12.77
C PRO A 84 9.86 7.09 13.13
N ILE A 85 10.07 6.20 12.17
CA ILE A 85 10.01 4.74 12.34
C ILE A 85 11.38 4.09 12.51
N ASN A 86 12.46 4.89 12.58
CA ASN A 86 13.83 4.42 12.77
C ASN A 86 14.09 3.77 14.14
N GLU A 87 13.18 3.96 15.10
CA GLU A 87 13.22 3.27 16.40
C GLU A 87 12.72 1.82 16.33
N LEU A 88 12.02 1.43 15.25
CA LEU A 88 11.57 0.07 15.06
C LEU A 88 12.76 -0.84 14.70
N PRO A 89 12.78 -2.09 15.20
CA PRO A 89 13.81 -3.06 14.84
C PRO A 89 13.71 -3.41 13.35
N ASP A 90 14.79 -3.91 12.76
CA ASP A 90 14.75 -4.47 11.40
C ASP A 90 14.02 -5.82 11.40
N CYS A 91 13.17 -6.04 10.40
CA CYS A 91 12.45 -7.31 10.24
C CYS A 91 13.43 -8.44 9.90
N THR A 92 13.44 -9.51 10.70
CA THR A 92 14.26 -10.69 10.41
C THR A 92 13.52 -11.67 9.49
N THR A 93 14.27 -12.41 8.65
CA THR A 93 13.67 -13.36 7.69
C THR A 93 13.02 -14.59 8.35
N LYS A 94 13.22 -14.80 9.66
CA LYS A 94 12.80 -16.01 10.37
C LYS A 94 11.39 -15.92 11.00
N SER A 95 10.72 -14.78 10.84
CA SER A 95 9.32 -14.43 11.18
C SER A 95 9.20 -13.48 12.37
N ASP A 96 9.22 -12.19 12.05
CA ASP A 96 8.50 -11.16 12.78
C ASP A 96 7.39 -10.67 11.83
N GLU A 97 6.19 -10.46 12.37
CA GLU A 97 5.08 -9.84 11.63
C GLU A 97 5.49 -8.40 11.34
N SER A 98 5.60 -8.02 10.06
CA SER A 98 6.12 -6.69 9.70
C SER A 98 5.05 -5.62 9.84
N ILE A 99 3.81 -5.95 9.48
CA ILE A 99 2.68 -5.04 9.54
C ILE A 99 1.38 -5.82 9.73
N THR A 100 0.51 -5.28 10.58
CA THR A 100 -0.88 -5.72 10.74
C THR A 100 -1.79 -4.72 10.06
N ILE A 101 -2.72 -5.20 9.24
CA ILE A 101 -3.78 -4.41 8.63
C ILE A 101 -5.11 -4.88 9.18
N VAL A 102 -5.85 -3.96 9.77
CA VAL A 102 -7.20 -4.19 10.26
C VAL A 102 -8.16 -3.37 9.42
N LYS A 103 -9.09 -4.05 8.77
CA LYS A 103 -10.21 -3.42 8.05
C LYS A 103 -11.49 -3.78 8.76
N SER A 104 -12.13 -2.78 9.37
CA SER A 104 -13.45 -2.93 9.95
C SER A 104 -14.48 -2.24 9.07
N ARG A 105 -15.65 -2.87 8.96
CA ARG A 105 -16.83 -2.32 8.33
C ARG A 105 -17.98 -2.45 9.31
N GLU A 106 -18.64 -1.34 9.54
CA GLU A 106 -19.93 -1.28 10.23
C GLU A 106 -20.89 -0.60 9.27
N ASP A 107 -21.81 -1.38 8.69
CA ASP A 107 -22.66 -1.00 7.57
C ASP A 107 -21.87 -0.38 6.38
N ASN A 108 -21.98 0.93 6.20
CA ASN A 108 -21.31 1.70 5.15
C ASN A 108 -20.04 2.42 5.62
N ASN A 109 -19.73 2.35 6.92
CA ASN A 109 -18.54 2.96 7.49
C ASN A 109 -17.39 1.95 7.43
N VAL A 110 -16.40 2.25 6.58
CA VAL A 110 -15.19 1.43 6.43
C VAL A 110 -14.04 2.16 7.09
N GLN A 111 -13.37 1.51 8.02
CA GLN A 111 -12.12 1.97 8.62
C GLN A 111 -11.00 1.00 8.27
N ILE A 112 -9.83 1.56 7.97
CA ILE A 112 -8.62 0.80 7.70
C ILE A 112 -7.55 1.34 8.64
N LYS A 113 -6.94 0.45 9.42
CA LYS A 113 -5.79 0.72 10.25
C LYS A 113 -4.64 -0.16 9.78
N ALA A 114 -3.46 0.39 9.66
CA ALA A 114 -2.26 -0.37 9.35
C ALA A 114 -1.17 0.00 10.36
N LYS A 115 -0.64 -0.97 11.09
CA LYS A 115 0.36 -0.77 12.14
C LYS A 115 1.61 -1.58 11.85
N VAL A 116 2.74 -0.88 11.73
CA VAL A 116 4.04 -1.49 11.44
C VAL A 116 4.73 -1.87 12.76
N HIS A 117 5.42 -3.00 12.75
CA HIS A 117 6.15 -3.51 13.93
C HIS A 117 7.67 -3.57 13.73
N CYS A 118 8.14 -3.57 12.48
CA CYS A 118 9.57 -3.58 12.16
C CYS A 118 9.85 -2.94 10.79
N ASN A 119 11.10 -2.53 10.57
CA ASN A 119 11.57 -1.95 9.31
C ASN A 119 11.96 -3.05 8.32
N CYS A 120 11.35 -3.04 7.15
CA CYS A 120 11.68 -4.01 6.11
C CYS A 120 12.99 -3.66 5.41
N PRO A 121 13.91 -4.62 5.25
CA PRO A 121 15.12 -4.40 4.47
C PRO A 121 14.82 -3.96 3.04
N HIS A 122 15.78 -3.30 2.40
CA HIS A 122 15.69 -3.05 0.96
C HIS A 122 15.52 -4.37 0.19
N HIS A 123 14.86 -4.29 -0.96
CA HIS A 123 14.71 -5.42 -1.88
C HIS A 123 13.84 -6.58 -1.35
N THR A 124 12.79 -6.25 -0.60
CA THR A 124 11.77 -7.20 -0.15
C THR A 124 10.41 -6.92 -0.81
N THR A 125 9.52 -7.91 -0.73
CA THR A 125 8.10 -7.81 -1.07
C THR A 125 7.26 -8.23 0.12
N TRP A 126 5.98 -7.86 0.11
CA TRP A 126 5.02 -8.22 1.14
C TRP A 126 4.46 -9.62 0.88
N GLU A 127 4.54 -10.48 1.88
CA GLU A 127 3.93 -11.82 1.89
C GLU A 127 2.88 -11.87 3.00
N LEU A 128 1.64 -12.17 2.62
CA LEU A 128 0.55 -12.45 3.56
C LEU A 128 0.87 -13.72 4.33
N ILE A 129 0.92 -13.63 5.66
CA ILE A 129 1.19 -14.76 6.55
C ILE A 129 -0.07 -15.28 7.23
N LYS A 130 -1.05 -14.40 7.46
CA LYS A 130 -2.31 -14.76 8.11
C LYS A 130 -3.40 -13.79 7.66
N HIS A 131 -4.58 -14.36 7.44
CA HIS A 131 -5.80 -13.66 7.09
C HIS A 131 -6.91 -14.20 7.98
N GLU A 132 -7.50 -13.34 8.81
CA GLU A 132 -8.69 -13.65 9.59
C GLU A 132 -9.83 -12.75 9.15
N GLN A 133 -10.99 -13.36 8.89
CA GLN A 133 -12.24 -12.65 8.64
C GLN A 133 -13.28 -13.10 9.68
N LYS A 134 -13.96 -12.12 10.27
CA LYS A 134 -15.05 -12.32 11.24
C LYS A 134 -16.20 -11.44 10.81
N ASP A 135 -17.30 -12.07 10.44
CA ASP A 135 -18.54 -11.39 10.11
C ASP A 135 -19.53 -11.62 11.24
N GLN A 136 -20.12 -10.53 11.75
CA GLN A 136 -21.18 -10.53 12.73
C GLN A 136 -22.40 -9.87 12.10
N HIS A 137 -23.44 -10.67 11.93
CA HIS A 137 -24.74 -10.22 11.47
C HIS A 137 -25.67 -10.11 12.67
N ASN A 138 -26.01 -8.88 13.07
CA ASN A 138 -27.10 -8.63 14.02
C ASN A 138 -28.34 -8.18 13.24
N GLU A 139 -29.54 -8.31 13.83
CA GLU A 139 -30.82 -7.94 13.19
C GLU A 139 -30.88 -6.48 12.66
N THR A 140 -29.95 -5.62 13.10
CA THR A 140 -29.91 -4.18 12.78
C THR A 140 -28.58 -3.68 12.22
N THR A 141 -27.51 -4.48 12.22
CA THR A 141 -26.18 -3.99 11.83
C THR A 141 -25.31 -5.10 11.29
N ASP A 142 -24.66 -4.82 10.16
CA ASP A 142 -23.67 -5.68 9.53
C ASP A 142 -22.26 -5.25 9.91
N ILE A 143 -21.55 -6.09 10.67
CA ILE A 143 -20.18 -5.83 11.08
C ILE A 143 -19.26 -6.87 10.45
N SER A 144 -18.31 -6.42 9.62
CA SER A 144 -17.22 -7.28 9.12
C SER A 144 -15.88 -6.78 9.66
N TYR A 145 -15.08 -7.70 10.16
CA TYR A 145 -13.73 -7.45 10.64
C TYR A 145 -12.75 -8.34 9.87
N VAL A 146 -11.77 -7.73 9.21
CA VAL A 146 -10.67 -8.43 8.54
C VAL A 146 -9.36 -8.00 9.18
N GLU A 147 -8.54 -8.98 9.53
CA GLU A 147 -7.18 -8.78 10.01
C GLU A 147 -6.20 -9.56 9.14
N ASP A 148 -5.33 -8.82 8.47
CA ASP A 148 -4.22 -9.37 7.71
C ASP A 148 -2.90 -9.10 8.41
N LEU A 149 -2.04 -10.10 8.42
CA LEU A 149 -0.68 -9.99 8.86
C LEU A 149 0.23 -10.24 7.67
N PHE A 150 1.17 -9.32 7.46
CA PHE A 150 2.16 -9.42 6.40
C PHE A 150 3.56 -9.45 7.00
N LYS A 151 4.45 -10.18 6.34
CA LYS A 151 5.89 -10.10 6.58
C LYS A 151 6.63 -9.66 5.33
N CYS A 152 7.84 -9.16 5.52
CA CYS A 152 8.75 -8.88 4.43
C CYS A 152 9.51 -10.13 3.99
N LYS A 153 9.42 -10.43 2.69
CA LYS A 153 10.08 -11.55 2.04
C LYS A 153 11.10 -11.03 1.04
N LYS A 154 12.33 -11.53 1.11
CA LYS A 154 13.37 -11.17 0.14
C LYS A 154 12.90 -11.52 -1.28
N LEU A 155 13.04 -10.56 -2.20
CA LEU A 155 12.79 -10.80 -3.62
C LEU A 155 13.80 -11.82 -4.14
N LYS A 156 13.29 -12.79 -4.91
CA LYS A 156 14.13 -13.72 -5.67
C LYS A 156 14.40 -13.13 -7.04
N ASP A 157 15.48 -13.57 -7.68
CA ASP A 157 15.70 -13.28 -9.10
C ASP A 157 14.77 -14.14 -9.95
N CYS A 158 14.29 -13.58 -11.06
CA CYS A 158 13.51 -14.29 -12.05
C CYS A 158 14.18 -14.27 -13.43
N ASN A 159 13.71 -15.17 -14.30
CA ASN A 159 14.21 -15.31 -15.65
C ASN A 159 13.52 -14.36 -16.64
N ALA A 160 14.10 -14.21 -17.82
CA ALA A 160 13.45 -13.52 -18.92
C ALA A 160 12.11 -14.21 -19.27
N GLY A 161 11.06 -13.43 -19.46
CA GLY A 161 9.69 -13.91 -19.70
C GLY A 161 8.97 -14.46 -18.47
N GLU A 162 9.61 -14.54 -17.31
CA GLU A 162 8.97 -15.03 -16.09
C GLU A 162 8.06 -13.96 -15.47
N PHE A 163 7.01 -14.41 -14.78
CA PHE A 163 6.13 -13.54 -14.02
C PHE A 163 6.88 -12.76 -12.94
N CYS A 164 6.67 -11.45 -12.92
CA CYS A 164 7.41 -10.55 -12.03
C CYS A 164 6.54 -9.73 -11.08
N GLY A 165 5.22 -9.70 -11.29
CA GLY A 165 4.32 -9.02 -10.38
C GLY A 165 2.98 -8.64 -11.00
N TYR A 166 2.19 -7.93 -10.20
CA TYR A 166 0.88 -7.42 -10.59
C TYR A 166 0.95 -5.90 -10.73
N ILE A 167 0.53 -5.38 -11.88
CA ILE A 167 0.45 -3.94 -12.14
C ILE A 167 -0.99 -3.49 -11.92
N ARG A 168 -1.23 -2.62 -10.94
CA ARG A 168 -2.59 -2.11 -10.68
C ARG A 168 -3.10 -1.30 -11.87
N THR A 169 -4.39 -1.42 -12.16
CA THR A 169 -5.03 -0.67 -13.25
C THR A 169 -5.32 0.79 -12.92
N ASP A 170 -5.43 1.14 -11.62
CA ASP A 170 -5.78 2.49 -11.15
C ASP A 170 -4.56 3.45 -11.09
N TYR A 171 -3.44 2.97 -10.55
CA TYR A 171 -2.23 3.77 -10.30
C TYR A 171 -1.04 3.35 -11.15
N TYR A 172 -1.12 2.22 -11.85
CA TYR A 172 0.00 1.62 -12.58
C TYR A 172 1.24 1.39 -11.71
N SER A 173 1.03 1.21 -10.41
CA SER A 173 2.07 0.70 -9.51
C SER A 173 2.14 -0.81 -9.60
N THR A 174 3.29 -1.36 -9.24
CA THR A 174 3.62 -2.78 -9.42
C THR A 174 3.93 -3.40 -8.07
N TYR A 175 3.12 -4.39 -7.69
CA TYR A 175 3.43 -5.31 -6.61
C TYR A 175 4.42 -6.35 -7.12
N THR A 176 5.70 -6.00 -7.07
CA THR A 176 6.82 -6.83 -7.53
C THR A 176 6.95 -8.09 -6.69
N LYS A 177 7.12 -9.24 -7.35
CA LYS A 177 7.28 -10.57 -6.73
C LYS A 177 8.67 -11.17 -6.95
N CYS A 178 9.41 -10.70 -7.94
CA CYS A 178 10.80 -11.05 -8.21
C CYS A 178 11.54 -9.90 -8.90
N THR A 179 12.86 -10.00 -8.93
CA THR A 179 13.74 -9.04 -9.60
C THR A 179 14.08 -9.52 -10.99
N CYS A 180 13.69 -8.74 -11.99
CA CYS A 180 13.98 -9.05 -13.39
C CYS A 180 15.48 -8.99 -13.68
N PRO A 181 15.96 -9.80 -14.64
CA PRO A 181 17.36 -9.81 -15.03
C PRO A 181 17.74 -8.47 -15.69
N TYR A 182 19.05 -8.22 -15.79
CA TYR A 182 19.56 -6.99 -16.39
C TYR A 182 18.96 -6.72 -17.78
N GLY A 183 18.63 -5.46 -18.06
CA GLY A 183 17.99 -5.04 -19.32
C GLY A 183 16.51 -5.40 -19.45
N HIS A 184 15.90 -6.02 -18.44
CA HIS A 184 14.46 -6.36 -18.44
C HIS A 184 13.68 -5.48 -17.48
N LEU A 185 12.45 -5.14 -17.86
CA LEU A 185 11.48 -4.48 -17.01
C LEU A 185 10.29 -5.41 -16.75
N CYS A 186 9.67 -5.24 -15.59
CA CYS A 186 8.43 -5.93 -15.25
C CYS A 186 7.25 -5.25 -15.95
N LEU A 187 6.83 -5.79 -17.10
CA LEU A 187 5.82 -5.17 -17.98
C LEU A 187 4.67 -6.13 -18.24
N HIS A 188 3.45 -5.60 -18.38
CA HIS A 188 2.33 -6.38 -18.90
C HIS A 188 2.44 -6.51 -20.42
N LYS A 189 2.13 -7.68 -20.99
CA LYS A 189 2.08 -7.86 -22.46
C LYS A 189 0.67 -7.68 -23.00
N ASP A 190 -0.29 -8.43 -22.48
CA ASP A 190 -1.61 -8.56 -23.11
C ASP A 190 -2.73 -7.76 -22.43
N ARG A 191 -2.38 -6.92 -21.45
CA ARG A 191 -3.36 -6.21 -20.58
C ARG A 191 -4.45 -7.14 -20.04
N GLN A 192 -4.13 -8.41 -19.83
CA GLN A 192 -5.07 -9.37 -19.29
C GLN A 192 -5.37 -8.98 -17.84
N GLU A 193 -6.62 -8.64 -17.60
CA GLU A 193 -7.11 -8.25 -16.29
C GLU A 193 -7.37 -9.46 -15.41
N SER A 194 -6.96 -9.36 -14.16
CA SER A 194 -7.25 -10.33 -13.12
C SER A 194 -7.51 -9.61 -11.81
N THR A 195 -8.35 -10.19 -10.96
CA THR A 195 -8.52 -9.70 -9.60
C THR A 195 -7.32 -10.13 -8.77
N THR A 196 -6.66 -9.18 -8.13
CA THR A 196 -5.50 -9.42 -7.27
C THR A 196 -5.80 -8.98 -5.86
N TYR A 197 -5.32 -9.78 -4.92
CA TYR A 197 -5.26 -9.45 -3.51
C TYR A 197 -3.80 -9.29 -3.11
N ASP A 198 -3.43 -8.08 -2.71
CA ASP A 198 -2.10 -7.73 -2.23
C ASP A 198 -2.22 -6.74 -1.07
N MET A 199 -1.11 -6.45 -0.40
CA MET A 199 -1.13 -5.58 0.77
C MET A 199 -1.75 -4.21 0.46
N LEU A 200 -2.84 -3.87 1.16
CA LEU A 200 -3.63 -2.65 0.96
C LEU A 200 -4.19 -2.48 -0.47
N PHE A 201 -4.31 -3.57 -1.22
CA PHE A 201 -4.89 -3.55 -2.56
C PHE A 201 -5.76 -4.79 -2.82
N TYR A 202 -7.02 -4.53 -3.12
CA TYR A 202 -7.92 -5.52 -3.70
C TYR A 202 -8.61 -4.90 -4.90
N GLY A 203 -8.34 -5.43 -6.08
CA GLY A 203 -8.90 -4.88 -7.31
C GLY A 203 -8.28 -5.47 -8.56
N THR A 204 -8.56 -4.81 -9.68
CA THR A 204 -8.13 -5.25 -11.00
C THR A 204 -6.66 -4.91 -11.25
N SER A 205 -5.89 -5.89 -11.68
CA SER A 205 -4.48 -5.74 -12.05
C SER A 205 -4.17 -6.44 -13.39
N TYR A 206 -3.07 -6.05 -14.00
CA TYR A 206 -2.43 -6.76 -15.09
C TYR A 206 -1.34 -7.66 -14.57
N ARG A 207 -1.31 -8.90 -15.06
CA ARG A 207 -0.16 -9.79 -14.89
C ARG A 207 1.04 -9.24 -15.68
N ALA A 208 2.20 -9.17 -15.04
CA ALA A 208 3.44 -8.68 -15.67
C ALA A 208 4.53 -9.75 -15.72
N GLU A 209 5.39 -9.63 -16.72
CA GLU A 209 6.52 -10.51 -17.00
C GLU A 209 7.80 -9.71 -17.27
N CYS A 210 8.94 -10.30 -16.96
CA CYS A 210 10.24 -9.72 -17.26
C CYS A 210 10.47 -9.65 -18.77
N THR A 211 10.33 -8.46 -19.33
CA THR A 211 10.39 -8.20 -20.76
C THR A 211 11.63 -7.37 -21.08
N LEU A 212 12.39 -7.79 -22.08
CA LEU A 212 13.59 -7.07 -22.52
C LEU A 212 13.20 -5.67 -22.98
N LEU A 213 13.98 -4.67 -22.59
CA LEU A 213 13.96 -3.35 -23.20
C LEU A 213 14.51 -3.45 -24.62
N SER A 214 13.73 -3.95 -25.58
CA SER A 214 14.07 -3.76 -26.98
C SER A 214 13.86 -2.28 -27.34
N ALA A 215 14.79 -1.73 -28.12
CA ALA A 215 14.75 -0.36 -28.63
C ALA A 215 13.68 -0.16 -29.72
N GLU A 216 12.46 -0.65 -29.50
CA GLU A 216 11.32 -0.55 -30.42
C GLU A 216 10.18 0.26 -29.79
N LEU A 217 10.52 1.45 -29.30
CA LEU A 217 9.62 2.60 -29.39
C LEU A 217 9.95 3.28 -30.73
N LYS A 218 9.37 2.76 -31.82
CA LYS A 218 9.22 3.51 -33.08
C LYS A 218 7.82 4.07 -33.16
#